data_AF-A0A4Y2L088-F1
#
_entry.id   AF-A0A4Y2L088-F1
#
_cell.length_a   1.000
_cell.length_b   1.000
_cell.length_c   1.000
_cell.angle_alpha   90.00
_cell.angle_beta   90.00
_cell.angle_gamma   90.00
#
_symmetry.space_group_name_H-M   'P 1'
#
loop_
_entity.id
_entity.type
_entity.pdbx_description
1 polymer ?
#
loop_
_entity_poly.entity_id
_entity_poly.type
_entity_poly.pdbx_seq_one_letter_code
_entity_poly.pdbx_strand_id
1 'polypeptide(L)'
;MFYFAVATCNHTCFNETFSNTICVQELGDFVKPYKEEVRLDEFTITQVIPERVRCLTTILEINCILRDITRKCGIEVRYMVLEYFHTSGYLEEFCPLSYRESLLPNIGEFNLTEEQKIFAIAELERMKISDDV
;
A
#
# COMPACT_ATOMS: atom_id res chain seq x y z
N MET A 1 -20.74 12.84 9.55
CA MET A 1 -20.60 12.36 10.95
C MET A 1 -20.67 10.83 10.98
N PHE A 2 -19.74 10.15 10.29
CA PHE A 2 -19.60 8.68 10.27
C PHE A 2 -18.27 8.20 10.87
N TYR A 3 -17.32 9.12 11.07
CA TYR A 3 -15.97 8.86 11.57
C TYR A 3 -15.91 8.26 12.98
N PHE A 4 -16.86 8.59 13.86
CA PHE A 4 -16.81 8.14 15.25
C PHE A 4 -17.34 6.71 15.45
N ALA A 5 -18.35 6.27 14.69
CA ALA A 5 -19.00 4.98 14.92
C ALA A 5 -18.12 3.78 14.56
N VAL A 6 -17.32 3.88 13.49
CA VAL A 6 -16.41 2.81 13.04
C VAL A 6 -15.25 2.62 14.01
N ALA A 7 -14.70 3.72 14.54
CA ALA A 7 -13.68 3.69 15.57
C ALA A 7 -14.23 3.10 16.88
N THR A 8 -15.43 3.51 17.33
CA THR A 8 -15.93 3.12 18.67
C THR A 8 -16.46 1.69 18.74
N CYS A 9 -17.06 1.12 17.68
CA CYS A 9 -17.59 -0.25 17.73
C CYS A 9 -16.52 -1.34 17.51
N ASN A 10 -15.44 -1.01 16.78
CA ASN A 10 -14.38 -1.96 16.44
C ASN A 10 -13.02 -1.62 17.06
N HIS A 11 -12.97 -0.73 18.05
CA HIS A 11 -11.71 -0.27 18.65
C HIS A 11 -10.85 -1.43 19.17
N THR A 12 -11.46 -2.43 19.80
CA THR A 12 -10.77 -3.66 20.23
C THR A 12 -10.22 -4.43 19.04
N CYS A 13 -11.01 -4.59 17.98
CA CYS A 13 -10.57 -5.32 16.79
C CYS A 13 -9.43 -4.59 16.07
N PHE A 14 -9.51 -3.27 15.89
CA PHE A 14 -8.42 -2.48 15.31
C PHE A 14 -7.18 -2.55 16.18
N ASN A 15 -7.31 -2.44 17.50
CA ASN A 15 -6.19 -2.54 18.42
C ASN A 15 -5.49 -3.91 18.31
N GLU A 16 -6.25 -5.01 18.30
CA GLU A 16 -5.71 -6.37 18.08
C GLU A 16 -5.16 -6.55 16.66
N THR A 17 -5.71 -5.85 15.69
CA THR A 17 -5.26 -5.83 14.30
C THR A 17 -3.87 -5.25 14.19
N PHE A 18 -3.71 -3.99 14.59
CA PHE A 18 -2.45 -3.26 14.48
C PHE A 18 -1.40 -3.72 15.49
N SER A 19 -1.79 -4.25 16.65
CA SER A 19 -0.82 -4.80 17.62
C SER A 19 -0.16 -6.10 17.17
N ASN A 20 -0.80 -6.84 16.26
CA ASN A 20 -0.34 -8.16 15.82
C ASN A 20 -0.18 -8.27 14.31
N THR A 21 -0.11 -7.13 13.61
CA THR A 21 0.13 -7.13 12.17
C THR A 21 1.61 -7.35 11.89
N ILE A 22 1.90 -8.10 10.82
CA ILE A 22 3.27 -8.28 10.31
C ILE A 22 3.51 -7.54 9.00
N CYS A 23 2.58 -6.64 8.62
CA CYS A 23 2.66 -5.93 7.34
C CYS A 23 3.97 -5.15 7.20
N VAL A 24 4.46 -4.50 8.26
CA VAL A 24 5.73 -3.77 8.22
C VAL A 24 6.90 -4.69 7.87
N GLN A 25 6.93 -5.90 8.44
CA GLN A 25 7.95 -6.91 8.11
C GLN A 25 7.81 -7.39 6.67
N GLU A 26 6.60 -7.76 6.23
CA GLU A 26 6.33 -8.21 4.85
C GLU A 26 6.77 -7.17 3.82
N LEU A 27 6.50 -5.89 4.08
CA LEU A 27 6.91 -4.77 3.21
C LEU A 27 8.43 -4.55 3.24
N GLY A 28 9.05 -4.68 4.42
CA GLY A 28 10.50 -4.61 4.57
C GLY A 28 11.20 -5.67 3.72
N ASP A 29 10.68 -6.90 3.73
CA ASP A 29 11.18 -8.01 2.92
C ASP A 29 10.94 -7.80 1.43
N PHE A 30 9.76 -7.27 1.06
CA PHE A 30 9.44 -6.92 -0.33
C PHE A 30 10.39 -5.85 -0.90
N VAL A 31 10.68 -4.78 -0.15
CA VAL A 31 11.50 -3.66 -0.61
C VAL A 31 12.98 -4.01 -0.71
N LYS A 32 13.47 -4.88 0.18
CA LYS A 32 14.88 -5.24 0.30
C LYS A 32 15.60 -5.55 -1.02
N PRO A 33 15.09 -6.40 -1.93
CA PRO A 33 15.75 -6.70 -3.20
C PRO A 33 15.79 -5.52 -4.19
N TYR A 34 14.99 -4.48 -3.99
CA TYR A 34 14.89 -3.34 -4.90
C TYR A 34 15.62 -2.09 -4.40
N LYS A 35 16.34 -2.17 -3.27
CA LYS A 35 17.16 -1.06 -2.78
C LYS A 35 18.34 -0.85 -3.71
N GLU A 36 18.54 0.38 -4.13
CA GLU A 36 19.65 0.79 -5.00
C GLU A 36 20.69 1.53 -4.17
N GLU A 37 21.97 1.21 -4.37
CA GLU A 37 23.06 1.95 -3.78
C GLU A 37 23.35 3.22 -4.59
N VAL A 38 23.29 4.36 -3.92
CA VAL A 38 23.57 5.67 -4.51
C VAL A 38 24.74 6.30 -3.77
N ARG A 39 25.75 6.72 -4.53
CA ARG A 39 26.85 7.53 -3.98
C ARG A 39 26.37 8.97 -3.79
N LEU A 40 26.40 9.43 -2.54
CA LEU A 40 26.16 10.84 -2.22
C LEU A 40 27.42 11.69 -2.45
N ASP A 41 28.58 11.11 -2.14
CA ASP A 41 29.90 11.69 -2.36
C ASP A 41 30.98 10.57 -2.48
N GLU A 42 32.25 10.95 -2.48
CA GLU A 42 33.40 10.03 -2.63
C GLU A 42 33.54 9.01 -1.48
N PHE A 43 32.96 9.29 -0.32
CA PHE A 43 33.08 8.50 0.91
C PHE A 43 31.74 7.93 1.41
N THR A 44 30.61 8.44 0.92
CA THR A 44 29.27 8.11 1.42
C THR A 44 28.43 7.39 0.37
N ILE A 45 28.05 6.13 0.67
CA ILE A 45 27.06 5.36 -0.08
C ILE A 45 25.78 5.27 0.76
N THR A 46 24.63 5.57 0.16
CA THR A 46 23.31 5.40 0.76
C THR A 46 22.49 4.39 -0.02
N GLN A 47 21.41 3.89 0.58
CA GLN A 47 20.42 3.06 -0.10
C GLN A 47 19.16 3.87 -0.35
N VAL A 48 18.73 3.94 -1.60
CA VAL A 48 17.45 4.54 -2.00
C VAL A 48 16.48 3.46 -2.46
N ILE A 49 15.19 3.74 -2.32
CA ILE A 49 14.13 2.89 -2.84
C ILE A 49 13.58 3.63 -4.06
N PRO A 50 13.59 3.01 -5.25
CA PRO A 50 13.03 3.62 -6.45
C PRO A 50 11.59 4.06 -6.24
N GLU A 51 11.19 5.18 -6.80
CA GLU A 51 9.87 5.75 -6.58
C GLU A 51 8.72 4.83 -7.03
N ARG A 52 8.91 4.08 -8.12
CA ARG A 52 7.95 3.03 -8.55
C ARG A 52 7.78 1.92 -7.50
N VAL A 53 8.87 1.57 -6.80
CA VAL A 53 8.85 0.58 -5.71
C VAL A 53 8.16 1.17 -4.49
N ARG A 54 8.39 2.45 -4.17
CA ARG A 54 7.68 3.14 -3.08
C ARG A 54 6.18 3.15 -3.30
N CYS A 55 5.72 3.56 -4.49
CA CYS A 55 4.31 3.49 -4.84
C CYS A 55 3.74 2.08 -4.64
N LEU A 56 4.39 1.06 -5.20
CA LEU A 56 3.93 -0.32 -5.07
C LEU A 56 3.92 -0.77 -3.61
N THR A 57 4.92 -0.37 -2.81
CA THR A 57 4.99 -0.68 -1.39
C THR A 57 3.78 -0.12 -0.63
N THR A 58 3.37 1.11 -0.90
CA THR A 58 2.17 1.70 -0.28
C THR A 58 0.90 0.93 -0.65
N ILE A 59 0.78 0.50 -1.91
CA ILE A 59 -0.37 -0.31 -2.35
C ILE A 59 -0.39 -1.68 -1.63
N LEU A 60 0.77 -2.32 -1.51
CA LEU A 60 0.90 -3.60 -0.80
C LEU A 60 0.66 -3.46 0.70
N GLU A 61 1.02 -2.33 1.29
CA GLU A 61 0.76 -2.02 2.69
C GLU A 61 -0.74 -2.02 2.97
N ILE A 62 -1.49 -1.27 2.16
CA ILE A 62 -2.95 -1.21 2.26
C ILE A 62 -3.55 -2.60 2.07
N ASN A 63 -3.10 -3.37 1.06
CA ASN A 63 -3.61 -4.73 0.86
C ASN A 63 -3.40 -5.62 2.10
N CYS A 64 -2.20 -5.54 2.69
CA CYS A 64 -1.87 -6.32 3.88
C CYS A 64 -2.73 -5.91 5.08
N ILE A 65 -2.88 -4.61 5.33
CA ILE A 65 -3.75 -4.08 6.40
C ILE A 65 -5.18 -4.55 6.18
N LEU A 66 -5.70 -4.44 4.95
CA LEU A 66 -7.06 -4.87 4.62
C LEU A 66 -7.24 -6.37 4.80
N ARG A 67 -6.23 -7.21 4.50
CA ARG A 67 -6.27 -8.66 4.76
C ARG A 67 -6.36 -8.96 6.25
N ASP A 68 -5.56 -8.28 7.05
CA ASP A 68 -5.59 -8.42 8.51
C ASP A 68 -6.92 -7.94 9.12
N ILE A 69 -7.47 -6.83 8.61
CA ILE A 69 -8.80 -6.34 8.98
C ILE A 69 -9.89 -7.34 8.58
N THR A 70 -9.87 -7.88 7.37
CA THR A 70 -10.85 -8.89 6.95
C THR A 70 -10.83 -10.08 7.90
N ARG A 71 -9.63 -10.56 8.25
CA ARG A 71 -9.45 -11.73 9.11
C ARG A 71 -9.96 -11.50 10.54
N LYS A 72 -9.73 -10.31 11.10
CA LYS A 72 -10.01 -10.00 12.51
C LYS A 72 -11.37 -9.33 12.72
N CYS A 73 -11.74 -8.42 11.83
CA CYS A 73 -12.90 -7.54 11.97
C CYS A 73 -14.02 -7.83 10.95
N GLY A 74 -13.77 -8.71 9.97
CA GLY A 74 -14.74 -9.09 8.96
C GLY A 74 -14.74 -8.22 7.70
N ILE A 75 -15.47 -8.69 6.70
CA ILE A 75 -15.44 -8.13 5.33
C ILE A 75 -16.10 -6.75 5.23
N GLU A 76 -17.12 -6.46 6.03
CA GLU A 76 -17.81 -5.17 6.03
C GLU A 76 -16.86 -4.04 6.45
N VAL A 77 -16.02 -4.30 7.46
CA VAL A 77 -15.01 -3.36 7.96
C VAL A 77 -13.90 -3.15 6.93
N ARG A 78 -13.52 -4.21 6.20
CA ARG A 78 -12.57 -4.09 5.07
C ARG A 78 -13.04 -3.05 4.07
N TYR A 79 -14.30 -3.10 3.64
CA TYR A 79 -14.83 -2.16 2.66
C TYR A 79 -14.83 -0.71 3.19
N MET A 80 -15.21 -0.50 4.45
CA MET A 80 -15.17 0.83 5.06
C MET A 80 -13.75 1.41 5.12
N VAL A 81 -12.76 0.57 5.43
CA VAL A 81 -11.35 1.01 5.50
C VAL A 81 -10.78 1.25 4.11
N LEU A 82 -11.12 0.42 3.12
CA LEU A 82 -10.72 0.66 1.73
C LEU A 82 -11.29 1.99 1.21
N GLU A 83 -12.57 2.24 1.46
CA GLU A 83 -13.23 3.52 1.10
C GLU A 83 -12.56 4.71 1.80
N TYR A 84 -12.15 4.56 3.06
CA TYR A 84 -11.37 5.60 3.75
C TYR A 84 -10.04 5.88 3.05
N PHE A 85 -9.28 4.85 2.67
CA PHE A 85 -8.03 5.06 1.93
C PHE A 85 -8.26 5.78 0.60
N HIS A 86 -9.28 5.36 -0.16
CA HIS A 86 -9.64 5.98 -1.43
C HIS A 86 -10.07 7.45 -1.29
N THR A 87 -10.87 7.77 -0.27
CA THR A 87 -11.38 9.14 -0.07
C THR A 87 -10.38 10.08 0.62
N SER A 88 -9.40 9.54 1.33
CA SER A 88 -8.35 10.33 2.00
C SER A 88 -7.29 10.90 1.06
N GLY A 89 -7.14 10.34 -0.15
CA GLY A 89 -6.05 10.67 -1.07
C GLY A 89 -4.70 10.07 -0.69
N TYR A 90 -4.66 9.16 0.29
CA TYR A 90 -3.41 8.57 0.80
C TYR A 90 -2.62 7.84 -0.30
N LEU A 91 -3.29 7.08 -1.16
CA LEU A 91 -2.60 6.37 -2.25
C LEU A 91 -2.05 7.35 -3.30
N GLU A 92 -2.82 8.37 -3.63
CA GLU A 92 -2.46 9.39 -4.61
C GLU A 92 -1.27 10.24 -4.14
N GLU A 93 -1.15 10.51 -2.83
CA GLU A 93 -0.02 11.21 -2.22
C GLU A 93 1.29 10.44 -2.39
N PHE A 94 1.28 9.13 -2.14
CA PHE A 94 2.48 8.27 -2.19
C PHE A 94 2.69 7.54 -3.52
N CYS A 95 1.73 7.66 -4.44
CA CYS A 95 1.80 7.09 -5.79
C CYS A 95 1.32 8.10 -6.86
N PRO A 96 2.07 9.19 -7.11
CA PRO A 96 1.74 10.15 -8.16
C PRO A 96 1.75 9.54 -9.56
N LEU A 97 1.07 10.20 -10.51
CA LEU A 97 0.90 9.75 -11.90
C LEU A 97 2.22 9.30 -12.56
N SER A 98 3.29 10.07 -12.39
CA SER A 98 4.61 9.76 -12.95
C SER A 98 5.14 8.38 -12.53
N TYR A 99 4.76 7.89 -11.35
CA TYR A 99 5.18 6.58 -10.87
C TYR A 99 4.24 5.49 -11.39
N ARG A 100 2.92 5.76 -11.40
CA ARG A 100 1.86 4.87 -11.89
C ARG A 100 2.04 4.47 -13.35
N GLU A 101 2.34 5.43 -14.23
CA GLU A 101 2.52 5.20 -15.67
C GLU A 101 3.60 4.16 -15.97
N SER A 102 4.69 4.19 -15.20
CA SER A 102 5.78 3.22 -15.32
C SER A 102 5.47 1.89 -14.63
N LEU A 103 4.65 1.89 -13.58
CA LEU A 103 4.45 0.74 -12.71
C LEU A 103 3.44 -0.26 -13.30
N LEU A 104 2.29 0.22 -13.78
CA LEU A 104 1.23 -0.65 -14.30
C LEU A 104 1.68 -1.60 -15.43
N PRO A 105 2.35 -1.13 -16.51
CA PRO A 105 2.81 -2.02 -17.58
C PRO A 105 3.93 -2.98 -17.13
N ASN A 106 4.69 -2.61 -16.10
CA ASN A 106 5.84 -3.36 -15.60
C ASN A 106 5.55 -4.12 -14.30
N ILE A 107 4.28 -4.25 -13.90
CA ILE A 107 3.90 -4.88 -12.63
C ILE A 107 4.36 -6.35 -12.53
N GLY A 108 4.56 -7.00 -13.68
CA GLY A 108 5.09 -8.36 -13.77
C GLY A 108 6.58 -8.50 -13.45
N GLU A 109 7.34 -7.41 -13.35
CA GLU A 109 8.75 -7.43 -12.94
C GLU A 109 8.91 -7.69 -11.43
N PHE A 110 7.85 -7.50 -10.66
CA PHE A 110 7.88 -7.62 -9.20
C PHE A 110 7.47 -9.01 -8.75
N ASN A 111 8.13 -9.52 -7.71
CA ASN A 111 7.82 -10.81 -7.11
C ASN A 111 6.58 -10.70 -6.20
N LEU A 112 5.41 -10.58 -6.82
CA LEU A 112 4.12 -10.46 -6.14
C LEU A 112 3.39 -11.80 -6.14
N THR A 113 2.67 -12.09 -5.06
CA THR A 113 1.64 -13.13 -5.08
C THR A 113 0.50 -12.72 -6.01
N GLU A 114 -0.30 -13.69 -6.47
CA GLU A 114 -1.46 -13.39 -7.34
C GLU A 114 -2.46 -12.44 -6.66
N GLU A 115 -2.72 -12.60 -5.35
CA GLU A 115 -3.58 -11.70 -4.59
C GLU A 115 -3.04 -10.25 -4.59
N GLN A 116 -1.75 -10.08 -4.31
CA GLN A 116 -1.09 -8.78 -4.32
C GLN A 116 -1.12 -8.14 -5.71
N LYS A 117 -0.87 -8.93 -6.75
CA LYS A 117 -0.86 -8.46 -8.14
C LYS A 117 -2.24 -8.01 -8.60
N ILE A 118 -3.29 -8.80 -8.32
CA ILE A 118 -4.67 -8.43 -8.65
C ILE A 118 -5.07 -7.14 -7.94
N PHE A 119 -4.79 -7.03 -6.64
CA PHE A 119 -5.09 -5.83 -5.88
C PHE A 119 -4.31 -4.61 -6.42
N ALA A 120 -3.02 -4.77 -6.71
CA ALA A 120 -2.20 -3.68 -7.20
C ALA A 120 -2.65 -3.16 -8.56
N ILE A 121 -3.02 -4.07 -9.48
CA ILE A 121 -3.57 -3.68 -10.79
C ILE A 121 -4.88 -2.91 -10.60
N ALA A 122 -5.79 -3.41 -9.76
CA ALA A 122 -7.07 -2.75 -9.51
C ALA A 122 -6.91 -1.32 -8.97
N GLU A 123 -6.00 -1.11 -8.01
CA GLU A 123 -5.73 0.22 -7.46
C GLU A 123 -5.06 1.16 -8.47
N LEU A 124 -4.11 0.66 -9.27
CA LEU A 124 -3.47 1.44 -10.32
C LEU A 124 -4.45 1.85 -11.43
N GLU A 125 -5.36 0.95 -11.82
CA GLU A 125 -6.40 1.26 -12.79
C GLU A 125 -7.44 2.25 -12.24
N ARG A 126 -7.87 2.09 -10.98
CA ARG A 126 -8.75 3.06 -10.30
C ARG A 126 -8.15 4.46 -10.31
N MET A 127 -6.89 4.54 -9.91
CA MET A 127 -6.15 5.78 -9.83
C MET A 127 -5.97 6.44 -11.19
N LYS A 128 -5.84 5.68 -12.29
CA LYS A 128 -5.80 6.23 -13.65
C LYS A 128 -7.09 6.98 -14.03
N ILE A 129 -8.25 6.44 -13.67
CA ILE A 129 -9.55 7.09 -13.92
C ILE A 129 -9.63 8.45 -13.21
N SER A 130 -9.04 8.57 -12.01
CA SER A 130 -9.04 9.82 -11.26
C SER A 130 -8.18 10.93 -11.89
N ASP A 131 -7.22 10.59 -12.76
CA ASP A 131 -6.35 11.58 -13.40
C ASP A 131 -6.94 12.11 -14.73
N ASP A 132 -7.90 11.41 -15.31
CA ASP A 132 -8.56 11.75 -16.58
C ASP A 132 -9.75 12.74 -16.43
N VAL A 133 -10.04 13.20 -15.20
CA VAL A 133 -11.18 14.07 -14.82
C VAL A 133 -10.69 15.43 -14.35
#